data_AF-A0A1A8FTN7-F1
#
_entry.id   AF-A0A1A8FTN7-F1
#
_cell.length_a   1.000
_cell.length_b   1.000
_cell.length_c   1.000
_cell.angle_alpha   90.00
_cell.angle_beta   90.00
_cell.angle_gamma   90.00
#
_symmetry.space_group_name_H-M   'P 1'
#
loop_
_entity.id
_entity.type
_entity.pdbx_description
1 polymer ?
#
loop_
_entity_poly.entity_id
_entity_poly.type
_entity_poly.pdbx_seq_one_letter_code
_entity_poly.pdbx_strand_id
1 'polypeptide(L)'
;ELWHYYRTYPQSLMHCYEVIPEGAVCKLYFDLEFHKPSNKGADGKSMVFSLIQYVCGKLMEVYGIKCSVKNVLNLDSSTEEKFSRHLIFILQNAAFKDNVHVGRFILAILHPVMNKIRDESWFGNERRTNVSEMTESPEMKRVKKEERDLSFLLVKNKDGQRCSFVDLGVYTRNRNFRLYKSSKVGKNAAFTVAEDNEFIPTSKKGVGVEESVFLASLVCNVSFTGQRVLTWDASELNEAKTAAPRCQQGSASNPGSFSSCLASPYQEVDNFVSTLVHKDGIQGVIRRW
;
A
#
# COMPACT_ATOMS: atom_id res chain seq x y z
N GLU A 1 -23.47 -9.37 5.66
CA GLU A 1 -23.38 -10.79 6.07
C GLU A 1 -22.05 -11.10 6.76
N LEU A 2 -20.89 -10.94 6.13
CA LEU A 2 -19.58 -11.23 6.75
C LEU A 2 -19.42 -10.63 8.16
N TRP A 3 -19.73 -9.34 8.36
CA TRP A 3 -19.60 -8.68 9.65
C TRP A 3 -20.37 -9.39 10.78
N HIS A 4 -21.55 -9.94 10.49
CA HIS A 4 -22.36 -10.66 11.46
C HIS A 4 -21.63 -11.90 12.00
N TYR A 5 -21.05 -12.71 11.12
CA TYR A 5 -20.26 -13.88 11.54
C TYR A 5 -18.95 -13.46 12.19
N TYR A 6 -18.29 -12.45 11.62
CA TYR A 6 -17.00 -11.96 12.08
C TYR A 6 -17.04 -11.44 13.53
N ARG A 7 -18.11 -10.73 13.91
CA ARG A 7 -18.30 -10.29 15.31
C ARG A 7 -18.75 -11.42 16.25
N THR A 8 -19.41 -12.45 15.73
CA THR A 8 -20.02 -13.52 16.55
C THR A 8 -19.03 -14.64 16.84
N TYR A 9 -18.10 -14.90 15.92
CA TYR A 9 -17.11 -15.98 16.02
C TYR A 9 -15.67 -15.43 16.01
N PRO A 10 -15.29 -14.60 17.00
CA PRO A 10 -14.01 -13.87 16.98
C PRO A 10 -12.79 -14.80 17.06
N GLN A 11 -12.92 -16.00 17.63
CA GLN A 11 -11.84 -16.97 17.70
C GLN A 11 -11.60 -17.66 16.35
N SER A 12 -12.67 -18.10 15.69
CA SER A 12 -12.59 -18.83 14.41
C SER A 12 -12.26 -17.91 13.23
N LEU A 13 -12.61 -16.62 13.32
CA LEU A 13 -12.38 -15.62 12.27
C LEU A 13 -11.33 -14.57 12.68
N MET A 14 -10.41 -14.92 13.57
CA MET A 14 -9.38 -14.00 14.08
C MET A 14 -8.34 -13.58 13.03
N HIS A 15 -8.23 -14.33 11.92
CA HIS A 15 -7.12 -14.24 10.97
C HIS A 15 -7.59 -13.98 9.54
N CYS A 16 -8.47 -13.00 9.35
CA CYS A 16 -9.07 -12.71 8.06
C CYS A 16 -8.36 -11.57 7.31
N TYR A 17 -8.42 -11.67 5.99
CA TYR A 17 -7.86 -10.70 5.06
C TYR A 17 -8.92 -10.36 4.00
N GLU A 18 -8.99 -9.09 3.63
CA GLU A 18 -9.62 -8.66 2.39
C GLU A 18 -8.69 -9.05 1.24
N VAL A 19 -9.22 -9.75 0.23
CA VAL A 19 -8.55 -9.87 -1.06
C VAL A 19 -8.93 -8.62 -1.85
N ILE A 20 -7.95 -7.76 -2.13
CA ILE A 20 -8.09 -6.61 -3.04
C ILE A 20 -7.96 -7.14 -4.46
N PRO A 21 -9.05 -7.34 -5.22
CA PRO A 21 -8.99 -8.02 -6.50
C PRO A 21 -8.26 -7.16 -7.54
N GLU A 22 -7.56 -7.81 -8.46
CA GLU A 22 -6.98 -7.12 -9.62
C GLU A 22 -8.06 -6.36 -10.41
N GLY A 23 -7.77 -5.10 -10.77
CA GLY A 23 -8.68 -4.24 -11.52
C GLY A 23 -9.88 -3.69 -10.74
N ALA A 24 -10.04 -4.04 -9.47
CA ALA A 24 -11.12 -3.48 -8.65
C ALA A 24 -10.81 -2.05 -8.22
N VAL A 25 -11.78 -1.15 -8.40
CA VAL A 25 -11.74 0.22 -7.87
C VAL A 25 -11.54 0.17 -6.35
N CYS A 26 -10.61 0.98 -5.85
CA CYS A 26 -10.23 0.93 -4.45
C CYS A 26 -9.97 2.31 -3.85
N LYS A 27 -10.07 2.38 -2.53
CA LYS A 27 -9.63 3.54 -1.75
C LYS A 27 -8.10 3.68 -1.85
N LEU A 28 -7.60 4.88 -1.57
CA LEU A 28 -6.18 5.05 -1.25
C LEU A 28 -5.93 4.46 0.15
N TYR A 29 -4.91 3.63 0.29
CA TYR A 29 -4.55 2.99 1.54
C TYR A 29 -3.04 2.88 1.70
N PHE A 30 -2.56 2.71 2.93
CA PHE A 30 -1.16 2.52 3.27
C PHE A 30 -1.01 1.41 4.30
N ASP A 31 0.08 0.66 4.19
CA ASP A 31 0.64 -0.15 5.28
C ASP A 31 1.93 0.52 5.73
N LEU A 32 2.00 0.83 7.02
CA LEU A 32 3.08 1.62 7.62
C LEU A 32 3.73 0.78 8.70
N GLU A 33 5.05 0.63 8.64
CA GLU A 33 5.76 -0.14 9.63
C GLU A 33 7.22 0.25 9.81
N PHE A 34 7.71 0.06 11.04
CA PHE A 34 9.13 0.03 11.33
C PHE A 34 9.42 -0.81 12.58
N HIS A 35 10.67 -1.24 12.71
CA HIS A 35 11.16 -1.95 13.89
C HIS A 35 11.49 -0.96 15.01
N LYS A 36 10.74 -0.97 16.11
CA LYS A 36 10.91 0.03 17.20
C LYS A 36 12.31 0.02 17.81
N PRO A 37 12.92 -1.14 18.16
CA PRO A 37 14.28 -1.16 18.71
C PRO A 37 15.37 -0.57 17.80
N SER A 38 15.21 -0.68 16.47
CA SER A 38 16.14 -0.08 15.49
C SER A 38 15.94 1.44 15.31
N ASN A 39 14.84 1.99 15.82
CA ASN A 39 14.39 3.37 15.58
C ASN A 39 13.96 4.06 16.88
N LYS A 40 14.81 4.00 17.93
CA LYS A 40 14.47 4.48 19.30
C LYS A 40 14.04 5.95 19.40
N GLY A 41 14.42 6.80 18.45
CA GLY A 41 14.04 8.21 18.41
C GLY A 41 12.88 8.54 17.46
N ALA A 42 12.29 7.53 16.80
CA ALA A 42 11.21 7.75 15.86
C ALA A 42 9.87 7.93 16.58
N ASP A 43 9.22 9.07 16.34
CA ASP A 43 7.83 9.29 16.76
C ASP A 43 6.87 8.86 15.64
N GLY A 44 6.40 7.62 15.74
CA GLY A 44 5.49 7.04 14.76
C GLY A 44 4.16 7.80 14.60
N LYS A 45 3.62 8.41 15.66
CA LYS A 45 2.37 9.20 15.57
C LYS A 45 2.62 10.47 14.75
N SER A 46 3.70 11.20 15.04
CA SER A 46 4.09 12.38 14.27
C SER A 46 4.45 12.08 12.81
N MET A 47 5.09 10.92 12.55
CA MET A 47 5.37 10.46 11.19
C MET A 47 4.08 10.18 10.40
N VAL A 48 3.10 9.50 11.02
CA VAL A 48 1.78 9.25 10.41
C VAL A 48 1.07 10.56 10.09
N PHE A 49 1.01 11.49 11.04
CA PHE A 49 0.38 12.79 10.83
C PHE A 49 1.04 13.57 9.68
N SER A 50 2.37 13.62 9.66
CA SER A 50 3.15 14.31 8.62
C SER A 50 2.96 13.68 7.25
N LEU A 51 2.90 12.34 7.17
CA LEU A 51 2.59 11.61 5.94
C LEU A 51 1.19 11.94 5.43
N ILE A 52 0.17 11.94 6.31
CA ILE A 52 -1.20 12.29 5.93
C ILE A 52 -1.26 13.71 5.37
N GLN A 53 -0.64 14.69 6.04
CA GLN A 53 -0.61 16.08 5.56
C GLN A 53 0.06 16.19 4.18
N TYR A 54 1.19 15.50 4.00
CA TYR A 54 1.89 15.47 2.72
C TYR A 54 1.02 14.88 1.60
N VAL A 55 0.39 13.73 1.85
CA VAL A 55 -0.47 13.04 0.88
C VAL A 55 -1.71 13.86 0.56
N CYS A 56 -2.36 14.49 1.55
CA CYS A 56 -3.47 15.42 1.32
C CYS A 56 -3.05 16.58 0.40
N GLY A 57 -1.87 17.14 0.60
CA GLY A 57 -1.31 18.16 -0.28
C GLY A 57 -1.11 17.66 -1.71
N LYS A 58 -0.63 16.42 -1.88
CA LYS A 58 -0.44 15.79 -3.20
C LYS A 58 -1.75 15.45 -3.90
N LEU A 59 -2.76 15.00 -3.16
CA LEU A 59 -4.11 14.77 -3.70
C LEU A 59 -4.75 16.08 -4.20
N MET A 60 -4.51 17.19 -3.49
CA MET A 60 -4.92 18.51 -3.95
C MET A 60 -4.14 18.96 -5.20
N GLU A 61 -2.79 18.87 -5.17
CA GLU A 61 -1.92 19.27 -6.29
C GLU A 61 -2.26 18.54 -7.59
N VAL A 62 -2.46 17.22 -7.52
CA VAL A 62 -2.62 16.36 -8.70
C VAL A 62 -4.07 16.25 -9.14
N TYR A 63 -4.99 16.03 -8.19
CA TYR A 63 -6.37 15.67 -8.50
C TYR A 63 -7.39 16.75 -8.12
N GLY A 64 -6.96 17.83 -7.47
CA GLY A 64 -7.86 18.86 -6.93
C GLY A 64 -8.72 18.36 -5.77
N ILE A 65 -8.30 17.29 -5.08
CA ILE A 65 -9.07 16.67 -4.01
C ILE A 65 -8.66 17.28 -2.66
N LYS A 66 -9.61 17.91 -1.98
CA LYS A 66 -9.44 18.39 -0.61
C LYS A 66 -9.78 17.30 0.39
N CYS A 67 -8.81 16.95 1.23
CA CYS A 67 -9.01 16.06 2.37
C CYS A 67 -8.08 16.45 3.53
N SER A 68 -8.32 15.84 4.68
CA SER A 68 -7.55 16.07 5.91
C SER A 68 -7.43 14.77 6.70
N VAL A 69 -6.77 14.81 7.86
CA VAL A 69 -6.70 13.69 8.81
C VAL A 69 -8.08 13.15 9.21
N LYS A 70 -9.12 14.00 9.22
CA LYS A 70 -10.51 13.60 9.50
C LYS A 70 -11.13 12.70 8.42
N ASN A 71 -10.47 12.58 7.26
CA ASN A 71 -10.87 11.72 6.16
C ASN A 71 -10.08 10.41 6.13
N VAL A 72 -9.23 10.13 7.14
CA VAL A 72 -8.32 8.98 7.13
C VAL A 72 -8.62 8.09 8.34
N LEU A 73 -9.13 6.89 8.08
CA LEU A 73 -9.22 5.87 9.11
C LEU A 73 -7.81 5.36 9.43
N ASN A 74 -7.43 5.47 10.69
CA ASN A 74 -6.12 5.12 11.21
C ASN A 74 -6.26 3.89 12.12
N LEU A 75 -5.73 2.74 11.69
CA LEU A 75 -5.78 1.48 12.42
C LEU A 75 -4.39 1.14 12.97
N ASP A 76 -4.32 0.65 14.20
CA ASP A 76 -3.10 0.31 14.91
C ASP A 76 -3.05 -1.21 15.22
N SER A 77 -1.91 -1.84 14.94
CA SER A 77 -1.58 -3.22 15.30
C SER A 77 -0.13 -3.29 15.83
N SER A 78 0.35 -2.19 16.39
CA SER A 78 1.68 -2.06 16.95
C SER A 78 1.86 -2.99 18.15
N THR A 79 3.09 -3.45 18.33
CA THR A 79 3.55 -4.22 19.49
C THR A 79 4.73 -3.50 20.12
N GLU A 80 5.31 -4.05 21.19
CA GLU A 80 6.56 -3.52 21.77
C GLU A 80 7.72 -3.54 20.77
N GLU A 81 7.77 -4.53 19.86
CA GLU A 81 8.85 -4.65 18.88
C GLU A 81 8.62 -3.88 17.58
N LYS A 82 7.35 -3.66 17.20
CA LYS A 82 7.00 -3.20 15.87
C LYS A 82 5.95 -2.10 15.93
N PHE A 83 6.21 -1.00 15.23
CA PHE A 83 5.17 -0.05 14.87
C PHE A 83 4.45 -0.59 13.63
N SER A 84 3.12 -0.64 13.64
CA SER A 84 2.34 -1.15 12.50
C SER A 84 0.99 -0.46 12.42
N ARG A 85 0.75 0.26 11.32
CA ARG A 85 -0.52 0.94 11.07
C ARG A 85 -1.03 0.75 9.66
N HIS A 86 -2.35 0.65 9.55
CA HIS A 86 -3.03 0.82 8.27
C HIS A 86 -3.70 2.18 8.23
N LEU A 87 -3.48 2.92 7.14
CA LEU A 87 -4.26 4.12 6.83
C LEU A 87 -5.19 3.81 5.66
N ILE A 88 -6.45 4.20 5.77
CA ILE A 88 -7.43 4.09 4.69
C ILE A 88 -8.02 5.49 4.49
N PHE A 89 -7.95 6.03 3.28
CA PHE A 89 -8.46 7.36 2.93
C PHE A 89 -9.90 7.24 2.43
N ILE A 90 -10.83 7.88 3.13
CA ILE A 90 -12.25 7.96 2.78
C ILE A 90 -12.45 9.30 2.05
N LEU A 91 -12.10 9.31 0.77
CA LEU A 91 -12.27 10.47 -0.09
C LEU A 91 -13.74 10.64 -0.50
N GLN A 92 -14.23 11.88 -0.51
CA GLN A 92 -15.55 12.18 -1.02
C GLN A 92 -15.55 12.13 -2.54
N ASN A 93 -16.44 11.35 -3.13
CA ASN A 93 -16.65 11.25 -4.58
C ASN A 93 -15.39 10.91 -5.39
N ALA A 94 -14.42 10.20 -4.81
CA ALA A 94 -13.22 9.77 -5.52
C ALA A 94 -12.68 8.43 -5.01
N ALA A 95 -12.15 7.63 -5.93
CA ALA A 95 -11.43 6.39 -5.65
C ALA A 95 -10.43 6.12 -6.76
N PHE A 96 -9.39 5.34 -6.49
CA PHE A 96 -8.43 4.94 -7.51
C PHE A 96 -8.98 3.82 -8.36
N LYS A 97 -8.62 3.82 -9.65
CA LYS A 97 -9.01 2.79 -10.63
C LYS A 97 -8.74 1.38 -10.13
N ASP A 98 -7.57 1.18 -9.53
CA ASP A 98 -7.19 -0.04 -8.83
C ASP A 98 -5.98 0.24 -7.92
N ASN A 99 -5.55 -0.78 -7.17
CA ASN A 99 -4.42 -0.66 -6.26
C ASN A 99 -3.05 -0.51 -6.96
N VAL A 100 -2.94 -0.86 -8.25
CA VAL A 100 -1.73 -0.61 -9.04
C VAL A 100 -1.57 0.88 -9.32
N HIS A 101 -2.67 1.59 -9.63
CA HIS A 101 -2.65 3.05 -9.80
C HIS A 101 -2.36 3.76 -8.48
N VAL A 102 -2.86 3.23 -7.34
CA VAL A 102 -2.45 3.70 -6.00
C VAL A 102 -0.93 3.56 -5.84
N GLY A 103 -0.38 2.37 -6.10
CA GLY A 103 1.05 2.11 -5.95
C GLY A 103 1.92 3.02 -6.82
N ARG A 104 1.51 3.28 -8.07
CA ARG A 104 2.22 4.20 -8.98
C ARG A 104 2.20 5.64 -8.47
N PHE A 105 1.04 6.12 -8.01
CA PHE A 105 0.92 7.45 -7.42
C PHE A 105 1.81 7.59 -6.18
N ILE A 106 1.77 6.62 -5.26
CA ILE A 106 2.59 6.64 -4.05
C ILE A 106 4.07 6.56 -4.36
N LEU A 107 4.48 5.68 -5.28
CA LEU A 107 5.87 5.61 -5.73
C LEU A 107 6.35 6.94 -6.33
N ALA A 108 5.52 7.61 -7.14
CA ALA A 108 5.87 8.87 -7.76
C ALA A 108 6.05 9.99 -6.71
N ILE A 109 5.14 10.13 -5.74
CA ILE A 109 5.25 11.18 -4.72
C ILE A 109 6.32 10.86 -3.65
N LEU A 110 6.72 9.60 -3.49
CA LEU A 110 7.79 9.18 -2.57
C LEU A 110 9.13 8.92 -3.27
N HIS A 111 9.25 9.23 -4.56
CA HIS A 111 10.49 9.10 -5.33
C HIS A 111 11.73 9.72 -4.63
N PRO A 112 11.65 10.89 -3.96
CA PRO A 112 12.81 11.46 -3.25
C PRO A 112 13.30 10.56 -2.10
N VAL A 113 12.38 9.88 -1.41
CA VAL A 113 12.71 8.91 -0.35
C VAL A 113 13.40 7.70 -0.95
N MET A 114 12.88 7.20 -2.07
CA MET A 114 13.41 6.02 -2.75
C MET A 114 14.84 6.25 -3.28
N ASN A 115 15.14 7.45 -3.77
CA ASN A 115 16.49 7.81 -4.20
C ASN A 115 17.47 7.82 -3.02
N LYS A 116 17.10 8.46 -1.89
CA LYS A 116 17.95 8.46 -0.69
C LYS A 116 18.26 7.05 -0.18
N ILE A 117 17.31 6.11 -0.29
CA ILE A 117 17.53 4.69 0.08
C ILE A 117 18.53 4.03 -0.87
N ARG A 118 18.39 4.27 -2.19
CA ARG A 118 19.28 3.70 -3.22
C ARG A 118 20.71 4.21 -3.08
N ASP A 119 20.88 5.52 -2.93
CA ASP A 119 22.19 6.15 -2.82
C ASP A 119 23.00 5.55 -1.65
N GLU A 120 22.39 5.37 -0.48
CA GLU A 120 23.09 4.78 0.67
C GLU A 120 23.37 3.28 0.53
N SER A 121 22.51 2.54 -0.17
CA SER A 121 22.79 1.13 -0.48
C SER A 121 23.99 0.96 -1.42
N TRP A 122 24.22 1.92 -2.32
CA TRP A 122 25.41 1.97 -3.17
C TRP A 122 26.67 2.28 -2.36
N PHE A 123 26.65 3.31 -1.52
CA PHE A 123 27.79 3.64 -0.64
C PHE A 123 28.11 2.53 0.39
N GLY A 124 27.11 1.73 0.78
CA GLY A 124 27.30 0.56 1.64
C GLY A 124 28.01 -0.62 0.94
N ASN A 125 27.84 -0.76 -0.38
CA ASN A 125 28.49 -1.81 -1.17
C ASN A 125 29.90 -1.43 -1.63
N GLU A 126 30.20 -0.16 -1.86
CA GLU A 126 31.55 0.29 -2.25
C GLU A 126 32.59 0.16 -1.13
N ARG A 127 32.19 0.07 0.14
CA ARG A 127 33.11 -0.31 1.23
C ARG A 127 33.59 -1.76 1.16
N ARG A 128 33.19 -2.54 0.14
CA ARG A 128 33.69 -3.92 -0.12
C ARG A 128 34.48 -4.09 -1.42
N THR A 129 34.65 -3.05 -2.24
CA THR A 129 35.45 -3.13 -3.48
C THR A 129 36.22 -1.84 -3.68
N ASN A 130 37.55 -1.93 -3.55
CA ASN A 130 38.48 -0.83 -3.71
C ASN A 130 38.73 -0.46 -5.18
N VAL A 131 38.70 0.86 -5.45
CA VAL A 131 39.54 1.68 -6.37
C VAL A 131 39.22 1.73 -7.88
N SER A 132 39.23 3.00 -8.37
CA SER A 132 39.27 3.55 -9.75
C SER A 132 37.93 3.57 -10.50
N GLU A 133 37.50 4.64 -11.19
CA GLU A 133 38.18 5.82 -11.74
C GLU A 133 37.11 6.93 -12.03
N MET A 134 37.51 8.19 -11.93
CA MET A 134 36.64 9.37 -12.11
C MET A 134 36.37 9.64 -13.59
N THR A 135 35.11 9.91 -13.95
CA THR A 135 34.76 10.69 -15.16
C THR A 135 33.56 11.58 -14.88
N GLU A 136 33.80 12.90 -14.91
CA GLU A 136 32.78 13.95 -14.80
C GLU A 136 32.02 14.12 -16.13
N SER A 137 30.71 14.36 -16.05
CA SER A 137 29.90 14.85 -17.18
C SER A 137 28.72 15.69 -16.67
N PRO A 138 28.19 16.61 -17.50
CA PRO A 138 27.89 17.98 -17.08
C PRO A 138 26.46 18.15 -16.54
N GLU A 139 26.35 19.07 -15.59
CA GLU A 139 25.12 19.51 -14.95
C GLU A 139 24.13 20.13 -15.97
N MET A 140 23.07 19.39 -16.30
CA MET A 140 21.84 19.98 -16.82
C MET A 140 21.07 20.61 -15.66
N LYS A 141 20.96 21.94 -15.70
CA LYS A 141 20.19 22.78 -14.77
C LYS A 141 18.75 22.29 -14.63
N ARG A 142 18.50 21.45 -13.62
CA ARG A 142 17.16 21.10 -13.16
C ARG A 142 16.59 22.29 -12.40
N VAL A 143 15.45 22.79 -12.87
CA VAL A 143 14.60 23.73 -12.15
C VAL A 143 14.36 23.15 -10.75
N LYS A 144 14.90 23.81 -9.72
CA LYS A 144 14.71 23.42 -8.32
C LYS A 144 13.24 23.65 -7.93
N LYS A 145 12.39 22.65 -8.17
CA LYS A 145 11.14 22.51 -7.43
C LYS A 145 11.58 22.29 -5.98
N GLU A 146 11.16 23.15 -5.04
CA GLU A 146 11.46 22.98 -3.61
C GLU A 146 10.96 21.60 -3.17
N GLU A 147 11.86 20.62 -3.19
CA GLU A 147 11.56 19.25 -2.88
C GLU A 147 11.47 19.18 -1.36
N ARG A 148 10.25 19.10 -0.82
CA ARG A 148 10.05 19.00 0.63
C ARG A 148 10.90 17.85 1.16
N ASP A 149 11.60 18.09 2.27
CA ASP A 149 12.39 17.02 2.88
C ASP A 149 11.47 15.92 3.44
N LEU A 150 11.54 14.75 2.82
CA LEU A 150 10.80 13.55 3.22
C LEU A 150 11.67 12.58 4.05
N SER A 151 12.79 13.06 4.62
CA SER A 151 13.70 12.27 5.46
C SER A 151 13.00 11.60 6.66
N PHE A 152 11.92 12.19 7.17
CA PHE A 152 11.11 11.62 8.26
C PHE A 152 10.44 10.29 7.91
N LEU A 153 10.40 9.90 6.62
CA LEU A 153 9.90 8.61 6.15
C LEU A 153 10.99 7.54 6.04
N LEU A 154 12.25 7.88 6.33
CA LEU A 154 13.35 6.93 6.35
C LEU A 154 13.47 6.28 7.73
N VAL A 155 13.36 4.96 7.77
CA VAL A 155 13.48 4.15 8.98
C VAL A 155 14.49 3.03 8.78
N LYS A 156 14.88 2.35 9.85
CA LYS A 156 15.74 1.16 9.80
C LYS A 156 14.95 -0.12 9.98
N ASN A 157 15.27 -1.15 9.20
CA ASN A 157 14.76 -2.50 9.43
C ASN A 157 15.47 -3.19 10.61
N LYS A 158 15.17 -4.48 10.83
CA LYS A 158 15.79 -5.27 11.91
C LYS A 158 17.31 -5.43 11.73
N ASP A 159 17.77 -5.46 10.49
CA ASP A 159 19.19 -5.58 10.13
C ASP A 159 19.93 -4.23 10.14
N GLY A 160 19.25 -3.15 10.53
CA GLY A 160 19.80 -1.80 10.60
C GLY A 160 19.91 -1.08 9.25
N GLN A 161 19.45 -1.70 8.16
CA GLN A 161 19.43 -1.11 6.82
C GLN A 161 18.31 -0.08 6.71
N ARG A 162 18.56 1.02 5.99
CA ARG A 162 17.52 2.02 5.73
C ARG A 162 16.47 1.50 4.76
N CYS A 163 15.21 1.76 5.08
CA CYS A 163 14.05 1.45 4.26
C CYS A 163 13.00 2.56 4.41
N SER A 164 11.94 2.49 3.61
CA SER A 164 10.81 3.40 3.74
C SER A 164 9.91 2.98 4.91
N PHE A 165 9.33 3.96 5.58
CA PHE A 165 8.25 3.78 6.55
C PHE A 165 6.97 3.25 5.89
N VAL A 166 6.78 3.52 4.60
CA VAL A 166 5.65 3.05 3.80
C VAL A 166 6.02 1.73 3.13
N ASP A 167 5.27 0.66 3.38
CA ASP A 167 5.43 -0.60 2.64
C ASP A 167 4.84 -0.47 1.24
N LEU A 168 5.71 -0.25 0.25
CA LEU A 168 5.32 -0.20 -1.16
C LEU A 168 4.98 -1.59 -1.74
N GLY A 169 5.33 -2.66 -1.04
CA GLY A 169 5.03 -4.03 -1.44
C GLY A 169 3.53 -4.37 -1.40
N VAL A 170 2.69 -3.52 -0.81
CA VAL A 170 1.24 -3.74 -0.68
C VAL A 170 0.43 -3.49 -1.95
N TYR A 171 1.03 -2.86 -2.95
CA TYR A 171 0.34 -2.50 -4.20
C TYR A 171 0.57 -3.56 -5.28
N THR A 172 0.08 -4.77 -5.00
CA THR A 172 0.23 -5.96 -5.87
C THR A 172 -1.14 -6.54 -6.23
N ARG A 173 -1.23 -7.23 -7.36
CA ARG A 173 -2.48 -7.86 -7.82
C ARG A 173 -3.00 -8.88 -6.80
N ASN A 174 -4.31 -8.91 -6.57
CA ASN A 174 -4.96 -9.84 -5.65
C ASN A 174 -4.35 -9.79 -4.23
N ARG A 175 -4.03 -8.58 -3.75
CA ARG A 175 -3.35 -8.40 -2.46
C ARG A 175 -4.28 -8.78 -1.32
N ASN A 176 -3.80 -9.67 -0.46
CA ASN A 176 -4.38 -9.84 0.87
C ASN A 176 -4.02 -8.65 1.78
N PHE A 177 -5.05 -8.00 2.33
CA PHE A 177 -4.92 -6.88 3.25
C PHE A 177 -5.70 -7.19 4.54
N ARG A 178 -5.02 -7.17 5.68
CA ARG A 178 -5.59 -7.69 6.93
C ARG A 178 -6.78 -6.85 7.40
N LEU A 179 -7.87 -7.51 7.79
CA LEU A 179 -9.10 -6.85 8.21
C LEU A 179 -8.94 -6.12 9.56
N TYR A 180 -9.77 -5.10 9.77
CA TYR A 180 -10.03 -4.55 11.11
C TYR A 180 -10.44 -5.67 12.07
N LYS A 181 -9.90 -5.65 13.30
CA LYS A 181 -10.00 -6.71 14.33
C LYS A 181 -9.38 -8.07 13.99
N SER A 182 -8.67 -8.21 12.87
CA SER A 182 -7.91 -9.43 12.56
C SER A 182 -6.45 -9.30 12.96
N SER A 183 -5.87 -10.40 13.46
CA SER A 183 -4.44 -10.56 13.72
C SER A 183 -3.78 -11.48 12.68
N LYS A 184 -2.45 -11.54 12.68
CA LYS A 184 -1.72 -12.58 11.92
C LYS A 184 -1.85 -13.92 12.65
N VAL A 185 -1.86 -15.03 11.91
CA VAL A 185 -1.82 -16.38 12.48
C VAL A 185 -0.62 -16.49 13.44
N GLY A 186 -0.86 -17.04 14.63
CA GLY A 186 0.16 -17.15 15.68
C GLY A 186 0.54 -15.83 16.36
N LYS A 187 -0.21 -14.75 16.12
CA LYS A 187 -0.06 -13.45 16.79
C LYS A 187 -1.41 -12.99 17.35
N ASN A 188 -1.37 -12.21 18.42
CA ASN A 188 -2.57 -11.67 19.08
C ASN A 188 -2.76 -10.17 18.84
N ALA A 189 -1.85 -9.52 18.12
CA ALA A 189 -1.97 -8.11 17.75
C ALA A 189 -2.95 -7.98 16.57
N ALA A 190 -4.23 -7.76 16.89
CA ALA A 190 -5.28 -7.43 15.93
C ALA A 190 -5.30 -5.92 15.64
N PHE A 191 -5.78 -5.52 14.46
CA PHE A 191 -5.99 -4.10 14.16
C PHE A 191 -7.15 -3.51 14.97
N THR A 192 -6.89 -2.45 15.73
CA THR A 192 -7.89 -1.61 16.40
C THR A 192 -7.85 -0.19 15.85
N VAL A 193 -8.83 0.65 16.18
CA VAL A 193 -8.75 2.08 15.85
C VAL A 193 -7.62 2.70 16.67
N ALA A 194 -6.72 3.43 16.02
CA ALA A 194 -5.62 4.12 16.69
C ALA A 194 -6.15 5.20 17.64
N GLU A 195 -5.44 5.44 18.75
CA GLU A 195 -5.80 6.46 19.74
C GLU A 195 -5.89 7.88 19.12
N ASP A 196 -4.98 8.18 18.19
CA ASP A 196 -4.87 9.43 17.44
C ASP A 196 -5.67 9.41 16.12
N ASN A 197 -6.66 8.52 15.97
CA ASN A 197 -7.58 8.55 14.85
C ASN A 197 -8.59 9.70 14.98
N GLU A 198 -8.66 10.57 13.96
CA GLU A 198 -9.65 11.65 13.89
C GLU A 198 -10.83 11.37 12.95
N PHE A 199 -10.79 10.27 12.18
CA PHE A 199 -11.90 9.90 11.32
C PHE A 199 -13.09 9.41 12.13
N ILE A 200 -14.24 10.05 11.93
CA ILE A 200 -15.51 9.66 12.55
C ILE A 200 -16.37 9.02 11.45
N PRO A 201 -16.74 7.73 11.58
CA PRO A 201 -17.61 7.07 10.62
C PRO A 201 -18.97 7.76 10.56
N THR A 202 -19.51 7.93 9.35
CA THR A 202 -20.89 8.41 9.18
C THR A 202 -21.88 7.33 9.62
N SER A 203 -22.63 7.60 10.68
CA SER A 203 -23.69 6.71 11.17
C SER A 203 -24.85 6.67 10.17
N LYS A 204 -24.95 5.58 9.40
CA LYS A 204 -26.20 5.25 8.70
C LYS A 204 -27.19 4.66 9.69
N LYS A 205 -28.48 4.98 9.54
CA LYS A 205 -29.53 4.46 10.43
C LYS A 205 -29.51 2.93 10.43
N GLY A 206 -29.35 2.32 11.61
CA GLY A 206 -29.31 0.86 11.79
C GLY A 206 -27.94 0.21 11.70
N VAL A 207 -26.86 0.95 11.43
CA VAL A 207 -25.48 0.41 11.40
C VAL A 207 -24.75 0.79 12.69
N GLY A 208 -24.16 -0.21 13.37
CA GLY A 208 -23.38 0.03 14.58
C GLY A 208 -22.08 0.82 14.31
N VAL A 209 -21.51 1.42 15.36
CA VAL A 209 -20.24 2.18 15.23
C VAL A 209 -19.11 1.28 14.73
N GLU A 210 -18.95 0.09 15.33
CA GLU A 210 -17.91 -0.86 14.92
C GLU A 210 -18.11 -1.38 13.50
N GLU A 211 -19.35 -1.61 13.09
CA GLU A 211 -19.67 -2.01 11.72
C GLU A 211 -19.33 -0.91 10.73
N SER A 212 -19.58 0.36 11.10
CA SER A 212 -19.22 1.51 10.28
C SER A 212 -17.70 1.63 10.11
N VAL A 213 -16.92 1.36 11.16
CA VAL A 213 -15.45 1.28 11.09
C VAL A 213 -15.01 0.12 10.19
N PHE A 214 -15.60 -1.07 10.37
CA PHE A 214 -15.30 -2.23 9.56
C PHE A 214 -15.53 -1.94 8.06
N LEU A 215 -16.70 -1.43 7.71
CA LEU A 215 -17.04 -1.05 6.33
C LEU A 215 -16.13 0.06 5.78
N ALA A 216 -15.75 1.03 6.61
CA ALA A 216 -14.80 2.06 6.22
C ALA A 216 -13.39 1.50 5.96
N SER A 217 -12.98 0.47 6.71
CA SER A 217 -11.66 -0.17 6.60
C SER A 217 -11.47 -1.04 5.36
N LEU A 218 -12.55 -1.55 4.77
CA LEU A 218 -12.48 -2.33 3.53
C LEU A 218 -12.03 -1.46 2.37
N VAL A 219 -10.88 -1.78 1.78
CA VAL A 219 -10.20 -1.03 0.73
C VAL A 219 -11.04 -0.98 -0.55
N CYS A 220 -11.73 -2.07 -0.89
CA CYS A 220 -12.60 -2.17 -2.08
C CYS A 220 -14.08 -1.84 -1.79
N ASN A 221 -14.44 -1.50 -0.55
CA ASN A 221 -15.81 -1.04 -0.24
C ASN A 221 -16.01 0.42 -0.65
N VAL A 222 -16.22 0.61 -1.94
CA VAL A 222 -16.31 1.88 -2.65
C VAL A 222 -17.74 2.09 -3.16
N SER A 223 -18.24 3.34 -3.19
CA SER A 223 -19.58 3.61 -3.73
C SER A 223 -19.62 3.36 -5.24
N PHE A 224 -20.60 2.61 -5.70
CA PHE A 224 -20.80 2.29 -7.12
C PHE A 224 -21.31 3.48 -7.96
N THR A 225 -21.67 4.60 -7.32
CA THR A 225 -22.24 5.77 -8.00
C THR A 225 -21.53 7.06 -7.60
N GLY A 226 -21.35 7.96 -8.57
CA GLY A 226 -20.93 9.35 -8.36
C GLY A 226 -19.45 9.57 -8.06
N GLN A 227 -18.60 8.56 -8.23
CA GLN A 227 -17.17 8.70 -7.94
C GLN A 227 -16.33 9.03 -9.16
N ARG A 228 -15.40 9.97 -8.99
CA ARG A 228 -14.30 10.21 -9.91
C ARG A 228 -13.27 9.09 -9.76
N VAL A 229 -13.02 8.37 -10.84
CA VAL A 229 -11.99 7.34 -10.89
C VAL A 229 -10.63 8.00 -11.15
N LEU A 230 -9.72 7.87 -10.19
CA LEU A 230 -8.37 8.42 -10.26
C LEU A 230 -7.42 7.43 -10.92
N THR A 231 -6.65 7.90 -11.88
CA THR A 231 -5.58 7.15 -12.52
C THR A 231 -4.24 7.85 -12.29
N TRP A 232 -3.17 7.07 -12.33
CA TRP A 232 -1.81 7.55 -12.46
C TRP A 232 -1.14 6.78 -13.58
N ASP A 233 -1.13 7.41 -14.76
CA ASP A 233 -0.48 6.89 -15.95
C ASP A 233 0.87 7.58 -16.12
N ALA A 234 1.91 6.79 -16.40
CA ALA A 234 3.28 7.29 -16.43
C ALA A 234 3.59 8.27 -17.59
N SER A 235 2.59 8.68 -18.39
CA SER A 235 2.78 9.57 -19.55
C SER A 235 2.60 11.06 -19.27
N GLU A 236 1.99 11.47 -18.15
CA GLU A 236 1.65 12.89 -17.93
C GLU A 236 2.78 13.76 -17.35
N LEU A 237 4.05 13.30 -17.40
CA LEU A 237 5.20 14.15 -17.10
C LEU A 237 6.14 14.43 -18.28
N ASN A 238 5.82 13.97 -19.50
CA ASN A 238 6.57 14.30 -20.72
C ASN A 238 5.70 14.19 -21.99
N GLU A 239 4.80 15.15 -22.22
CA GLU A 239 4.31 15.41 -23.57
C GLU A 239 5.03 16.62 -24.16
N ALA A 240 6.24 16.38 -24.65
CA ALA A 240 6.84 17.19 -25.69
C ALA A 240 7.66 16.28 -26.63
N LYS A 241 7.02 15.91 -27.74
CA LYS A 241 7.64 15.51 -29.02
C LYS A 241 8.75 14.45 -28.96
N THR A 242 8.42 13.19 -29.29
CA THR A 242 9.05 12.55 -30.47
C THR A 242 8.22 11.36 -30.95
N ALA A 243 8.08 11.27 -32.27
CA ALA A 243 7.36 10.22 -32.98
C ALA A 243 8.02 8.84 -32.80
N ALA A 244 7.19 7.80 -32.97
CA ALA A 244 7.52 6.38 -32.91
C ALA A 244 8.75 5.96 -33.73
N PRO A 245 9.29 4.76 -33.44
CA PRO A 245 9.07 3.72 -34.45
C PRO A 245 8.57 2.40 -33.89
N ARG A 246 7.74 1.79 -34.73
CA ARG A 246 7.20 0.43 -34.72
C ARG A 246 8.32 -0.61 -34.53
N CYS A 247 8.12 -1.59 -33.64
CA CYS A 247 8.80 -2.88 -33.77
C CYS A 247 7.87 -4.02 -33.34
N GLN A 248 8.12 -5.17 -33.95
CA GLN A 248 7.17 -6.20 -34.33
C GLN A 248 6.80 -7.17 -33.20
N GLN A 249 5.68 -7.84 -33.42
CA GLN A 249 5.18 -8.98 -32.66
C GLN A 249 6.24 -10.08 -32.57
N GLY A 250 6.43 -10.62 -31.36
CA GLY A 250 7.16 -11.85 -31.11
C GLY A 250 6.45 -12.62 -30.00
N SER A 251 5.58 -13.54 -30.40
CA SER A 251 4.95 -14.55 -29.55
C SER A 251 5.99 -15.60 -29.12
N ALA A 252 6.21 -15.76 -27.82
CA ALA A 252 6.84 -16.96 -27.28
C ALA A 252 6.27 -17.28 -25.89
N SER A 253 5.33 -18.21 -25.90
CA SER A 253 4.81 -18.95 -24.75
C SER A 253 5.90 -19.84 -24.14
N ASN A 254 6.09 -19.76 -22.83
CA ASN A 254 6.63 -20.86 -22.01
C ASN A 254 6.24 -20.64 -20.54
N PRO A 255 5.32 -21.44 -19.98
CA PRO A 255 5.11 -21.48 -18.53
C PRO A 255 6.19 -22.38 -17.92
N GLY A 256 7.12 -21.77 -17.19
CA GLY A 256 8.10 -22.49 -16.39
C GLY A 256 7.42 -23.34 -15.31
N SER A 257 7.68 -24.64 -15.38
CA SER A 257 7.29 -25.63 -14.37
C SER A 257 7.91 -25.29 -13.02
N PHE A 258 7.08 -24.99 -12.02
CA PHE A 258 7.48 -24.97 -10.61
C PHE A 258 6.79 -26.13 -9.89
N SER A 259 7.56 -27.20 -9.71
CA SER A 259 7.17 -28.41 -8.99
C SER A 259 7.22 -28.18 -7.47
N SER A 260 6.27 -28.84 -6.80
CA SER A 260 6.06 -29.02 -5.36
C SER A 260 5.34 -27.92 -4.57
N CYS A 261 4.11 -27.54 -4.98
CA CYS A 261 3.12 -27.01 -4.04
C CYS A 261 2.51 -28.17 -3.24
N LEU A 262 2.68 -28.18 -1.91
CA LEU A 262 1.88 -29.04 -1.04
C LEU A 262 0.40 -28.67 -1.23
N ALA A 263 -0.43 -29.65 -1.57
CA ALA A 263 -1.87 -29.45 -1.73
C ALA A 263 -2.50 -29.04 -0.39
N SER A 264 -3.50 -28.17 -0.44
CA SER A 264 -4.27 -27.77 0.74
C SER A 264 -4.98 -28.94 1.39
N PRO A 265 -5.13 -28.95 2.73
CA PRO A 265 -6.12 -29.80 3.39
C PRO A 265 -7.58 -29.34 3.14
N TYR A 266 -7.81 -28.15 2.58
CA TYR A 266 -9.12 -27.53 2.34
C TYR A 266 -9.38 -27.28 0.84
N GLN A 267 -9.49 -28.36 0.07
CA GLN A 267 -9.67 -28.30 -1.39
C GLN A 267 -10.91 -27.50 -1.83
N GLU A 268 -11.98 -27.51 -1.05
CA GLU A 268 -13.19 -26.72 -1.34
C GLU A 268 -12.92 -25.21 -1.29
N VAL A 269 -12.09 -24.76 -0.34
CA VAL A 269 -11.68 -23.35 -0.22
C VAL A 269 -10.75 -22.98 -1.37
N ASP A 270 -9.80 -23.86 -1.73
CA ASP A 270 -8.95 -23.68 -2.90
C ASP A 270 -9.77 -23.51 -4.18
N ASN A 271 -10.78 -24.37 -4.38
CA ASN A 271 -11.64 -24.33 -5.54
C ASN A 271 -12.45 -23.03 -5.57
N PHE A 272 -13.03 -22.63 -4.44
CA PHE A 272 -13.75 -21.36 -4.32
C PHE A 272 -12.85 -20.16 -4.63
N VAL A 273 -11.67 -20.06 -3.99
CA VAL A 273 -10.69 -19.00 -4.27
C VAL A 273 -10.29 -19.02 -5.75
N SER A 274 -10.07 -20.20 -6.32
CA SER A 274 -9.74 -20.36 -7.73
C SER A 274 -10.83 -19.80 -8.65
N THR A 275 -12.12 -20.00 -8.34
CA THR A 275 -13.21 -19.39 -9.11
C THR A 275 -13.23 -17.86 -9.03
N LEU A 276 -12.77 -17.28 -7.93
CA LEU A 276 -12.70 -15.83 -7.76
C LEU A 276 -11.50 -15.21 -8.51
N VAL A 277 -10.35 -15.90 -8.53
CA VAL A 277 -9.10 -15.37 -9.12
C VAL A 277 -8.90 -15.74 -10.60
N HIS A 278 -9.82 -16.51 -11.20
CA HIS A 278 -9.83 -16.87 -12.64
C HIS A 278 -10.98 -16.23 -13.43
N LYS A 279 -11.63 -15.19 -12.88
CA LYS A 279 -12.77 -14.54 -13.54
C LYS A 279 -12.30 -13.41 -14.47
N ASP A 280 -13.02 -13.21 -15.57
CA ASP A 280 -12.87 -12.06 -16.48
C ASP A 280 -11.45 -11.86 -17.05
N GLY A 281 -10.73 -12.96 -17.29
CA GLY A 281 -9.37 -12.95 -17.88
C GLY A 281 -8.24 -12.70 -16.88
N ILE A 282 -8.55 -12.57 -15.59
CA ILE A 282 -7.56 -12.51 -14.50
C ILE A 282 -7.03 -13.93 -14.22
N GLN A 283 -5.74 -14.08 -13.97
CA GLN A 283 -5.12 -15.34 -13.54
C GLN A 283 -4.45 -15.15 -12.18
N GLY A 284 -4.84 -15.94 -11.19
CA GLY A 284 -4.25 -15.96 -9.85
C GLY A 284 -3.91 -17.36 -9.42
N VAL A 285 -2.81 -17.52 -8.67
CA VAL A 285 -2.37 -18.81 -8.14
C VAL A 285 -2.18 -18.72 -6.63
N ILE A 286 -2.58 -19.76 -5.92
CA ILE A 286 -2.36 -19.90 -4.49
C ILE A 286 -0.89 -20.28 -4.29
N ARG A 287 -0.09 -19.34 -3.78
CA ARG A 287 1.37 -19.50 -3.71
C ARG A 287 1.84 -20.47 -2.63
N ARG A 288 1.14 -20.52 -1.51
CA ARG A 288 1.36 -21.51 -0.45
C ARG A 288 0.12 -21.61 0.43
N TRP A 289 -0.05 -22.78 1.04
CA TRP A 289 -0.80 -22.97 2.28
C TRP A 289 0.10 -22.67 3.49
#